data_AF-A0AAW2RMB5-F1
#
_entry.id   AF-A0AAW2RMB5-F1
#
_cell.length_a   1.000
_cell.length_b   1.000
_cell.length_c   1.000
_cell.angle_alpha   90.00
_cell.angle_beta   90.00
_cell.angle_gamma   90.00
#
_symmetry.space_group_name_H-M   'P 1'
#
loop_
_entity.id
_entity.type
_entity.pdbx_description
1 polymer ?
#
loop_
_entity_poly.entity_id
_entity_poly.type
_entity_poly.pdbx_seq_one_letter_code
_entity_poly.pdbx_strand_id
1 'polypeptide(L)'
;MGYQELLLWKQTSSSKISSKRSAGDIFAVGCILAELQLGKPLFGLSSLASYLETGVLPSSVQELPHHVNVVVEACIQKEWNRRPSAKCLLESPYFPKSVKSSYLFLASFHLLAKDESRLQYAATFAKRGALRRMGAFGAEMCAPYCLPLVVNSSSDAEAEWAYVLLTEFLKCLESEAVIRLVVPSVQRILQASY
;
A
#
# COMPACT_ATOMS: atom_id res chain seq x y z
N MET A 1 -14.21 4.16 11.27
CA MET A 1 -13.26 5.29 11.14
C MET A 1 -13.88 6.51 11.80
N GLY A 2 -13.22 7.10 12.80
CA GLY A 2 -13.72 8.32 13.45
C GLY A 2 -13.19 9.58 12.76
N TYR A 3 -14.06 10.46 12.27
CA TYR A 3 -13.65 11.78 11.72
C TYR A 3 -12.80 12.58 12.73
N GLN A 4 -13.08 12.44 14.02
CA GLN A 4 -12.30 13.05 15.11
C GLN A 4 -10.85 12.53 15.17
N GLU A 5 -10.62 11.23 14.93
CA GLU A 5 -9.28 10.66 14.91
C GLU A 5 -8.45 11.22 13.75
N LEU A 6 -9.08 11.48 12.61
CA LEU A 6 -8.44 12.10 11.45
C LEU A 6 -8.06 13.55 11.70
N LEU A 7 -8.92 14.32 12.37
CA LEU A 7 -8.60 15.70 12.76
C LEU A 7 -7.44 15.73 13.76
N LEU A 8 -7.43 14.82 14.75
CA LEU A 8 -6.34 14.69 15.70
C LEU A 8 -5.03 14.27 15.01
N TRP A 9 -5.11 13.35 14.04
CA TRP A 9 -3.97 12.98 13.20
C TRP A 9 -3.43 14.19 12.45
N LYS A 10 -4.28 14.99 11.78
CA LYS A 10 -3.84 16.20 11.04
C LYS A 10 -3.12 17.21 11.92
N GLN A 11 -3.49 17.31 13.20
CA GLN A 11 -2.82 18.19 14.17
C GLN A 11 -1.48 17.63 14.65
N THR A 12 -1.40 16.31 14.82
CA THR A 12 -0.22 15.62 15.37
C THR A 12 0.73 15.09 14.30
N SER A 13 0.37 15.16 13.01
CA SER A 13 1.12 14.64 11.85
C SER A 13 2.43 15.38 11.55
N SER A 14 2.99 16.08 12.53
CA SER A 14 4.26 16.81 12.44
C SER A 14 5.46 15.84 12.47
N SER A 15 5.56 14.98 11.46
CA SER A 15 6.81 14.35 11.10
C SER A 15 7.46 15.20 10.01
N LYS A 16 8.65 15.76 10.27
CA LYS A 16 9.37 16.54 9.26
C LYS A 16 9.69 15.66 8.05
N ILE A 17 9.10 15.97 6.90
CA ILE A 17 9.57 15.42 5.63
C ILE A 17 11.05 15.77 5.46
N SER A 18 11.86 14.77 5.06
CA SER A 18 13.31 14.91 4.94
C SER A 18 13.77 15.67 3.69
N SER A 19 12.94 15.76 2.64
CA SER A 19 13.33 16.41 1.39
C SER A 19 12.16 17.03 0.62
N LYS A 20 12.44 18.10 -0.14
CA LYS A 20 11.46 18.73 -1.04
C LYS A 20 10.93 17.75 -2.10
N ARG A 21 11.76 16.80 -2.55
CA ARG A 21 11.36 15.75 -3.50
C ARG A 21 10.29 14.84 -2.89
N SER A 22 10.55 14.30 -1.70
CA SER A 22 9.57 13.47 -0.98
C SER A 22 8.28 14.24 -0.67
N ALA A 23 8.37 15.54 -0.36
CA ALA A 23 7.19 16.39 -0.22
C ALA A 23 6.40 16.56 -1.52
N GLY A 24 7.07 16.55 -2.67
CA GLY A 24 6.45 16.53 -3.99
C GLY A 24 5.66 15.24 -4.22
N ASP A 25 6.22 14.09 -3.86
CA ASP A 25 5.53 12.80 -3.96
C ASP A 25 4.28 12.78 -3.06
N ILE A 26 4.36 13.31 -1.84
CA ILE A 26 3.19 13.42 -0.95
C ILE A 26 2.11 14.35 -1.51
N PHE A 27 2.50 15.45 -2.16
CA PHE A 27 1.55 16.33 -2.85
C PHE A 27 0.84 15.58 -3.98
N ALA A 28 1.58 14.83 -4.80
CA ALA A 28 1.02 14.02 -5.87
C ALA A 28 0.05 12.95 -5.32
N VAL A 29 0.41 12.28 -4.22
CA VAL A 29 -0.51 11.34 -3.53
C VAL A 29 -1.80 12.03 -3.10
N GLY A 30 -1.73 13.24 -2.54
CA GLY A 30 -2.92 14.03 -2.20
C GLY A 30 -3.81 14.31 -3.41
N CYS A 31 -3.22 14.67 -4.55
CA CYS A 31 -3.95 14.87 -5.80
C CYS A 31 -4.60 13.57 -6.31
N ILE A 32 -3.87 12.44 -6.28
CA ILE A 32 -4.40 11.14 -6.70
C ILE A 32 -5.57 10.70 -5.80
N LEU A 33 -5.43 10.86 -4.49
CA LEU A 33 -6.52 10.53 -3.55
C LEU A 33 -7.77 11.35 -3.81
N ALA A 34 -7.61 12.65 -4.10
CA ALA A 34 -8.72 13.50 -4.47
C ALA A 34 -9.34 13.09 -5.81
N GLU A 35 -8.51 12.83 -6.82
CA GLU A 35 -8.95 12.43 -8.16
C GLU A 35 -9.73 11.11 -8.15
N LEU A 36 -9.32 10.14 -7.33
CA LEU A 36 -10.06 8.88 -7.14
C LEU A 36 -11.48 9.10 -6.58
N GLN A 37 -11.70 10.15 -5.79
CA GLN A 37 -13.03 10.49 -5.26
C GLN A 37 -13.85 11.36 -6.23
N LEU A 38 -13.19 12.26 -6.94
CA LEU A 38 -13.85 13.23 -7.82
C LEU A 38 -14.11 12.68 -9.23
N GLY A 39 -13.39 11.64 -9.65
CA GLY A 39 -13.40 11.14 -11.03
C GLY A 39 -12.76 12.09 -12.05
N LYS A 40 -12.07 13.13 -11.57
CA LYS A 40 -11.42 14.17 -12.36
C LYS A 40 -10.20 14.72 -11.60
N PRO A 41 -9.19 15.28 -12.29
CA PRO A 41 -8.02 15.86 -11.62
C PRO A 41 -8.43 16.96 -10.63
N LEU A 42 -7.82 16.96 -9.45
CA LEU A 42 -8.09 17.98 -8.43
C LEU A 42 -7.70 19.38 -8.94
N PHE A 43 -6.54 19.47 -9.60
CA PHE A 43 -6.06 20.68 -10.24
C PHE A 43 -5.99 20.49 -11.76
N GLY A 44 -6.55 21.44 -12.51
CA GLY A 44 -6.12 21.71 -13.88
C GLY A 44 -4.86 22.58 -13.92
N LEU A 45 -4.25 22.74 -15.11
CA LEU A 45 -3.00 23.49 -15.30
C LEU A 45 -3.07 24.91 -14.71
N SER A 46 -4.11 25.67 -15.04
CA SER A 46 -4.30 27.05 -14.57
C SER A 46 -4.54 27.13 -13.06
N SER A 47 -5.34 26.21 -12.50
CA SER A 47 -5.60 26.17 -11.06
C SER A 47 -4.38 25.73 -10.26
N LEU A 48 -3.52 24.87 -10.80
CA LEU A 48 -2.28 24.48 -10.13
C LEU A 48 -1.30 25.66 -10.08
N ALA A 49 -1.14 26.38 -11.19
CA ALA A 49 -0.29 27.58 -11.23
C ALA A 49 -0.79 28.62 -10.21
N SER A 50 -2.10 28.92 -10.23
CA SER A 50 -2.71 29.84 -9.28
C SER A 50 -2.53 29.38 -7.83
N TYR A 51 -2.68 28.09 -7.53
CA TYR A 51 -2.45 27.55 -6.19
C TYR A 51 -0.99 27.70 -5.74
N LEU A 52 -0.03 27.41 -6.62
CA LEU A 52 1.39 27.54 -6.29
C LEU A 52 1.79 29.00 -6.03
N GLU A 53 1.19 29.95 -6.74
CA GLU A 53 1.42 31.38 -6.54
C GLU A 53 0.71 31.92 -5.29
N THR A 54 -0.60 31.70 -5.18
CA THR A 54 -1.48 32.38 -4.21
C THR A 54 -1.83 31.53 -2.99
N GLY A 55 -1.74 30.20 -3.09
CA GLY A 55 -2.23 29.27 -2.08
C GLY A 55 -3.74 29.00 -2.12
N VAL A 56 -4.46 29.57 -3.09
CA VAL A 56 -5.91 29.38 -3.23
C VAL A 56 -6.22 28.01 -3.81
N LEU A 57 -6.96 27.20 -3.04
CA LEU A 57 -7.41 25.88 -3.47
C LEU A 57 -8.56 25.97 -4.51
N PRO A 58 -8.64 25.02 -5.45
CA PRO A 58 -9.76 24.96 -6.38
C PRO A 58 -11.05 24.61 -5.64
N SER A 59 -12.19 25.08 -6.16
CA SER A 59 -13.52 24.80 -5.59
C SER A 59 -13.85 23.31 -5.54
N SER A 60 -13.24 22.50 -6.42
CA SER A 60 -13.37 21.04 -6.45
C SER A 60 -12.98 20.36 -5.13
N VAL A 61 -12.16 20.99 -4.29
CA VAL A 61 -11.85 20.46 -2.93
C VAL A 61 -13.11 20.34 -2.08
N GLN A 62 -14.10 21.23 -2.25
CA GLN A 62 -15.34 21.23 -1.49
C GLN A 62 -16.27 20.08 -1.87
N GLU A 63 -16.05 19.45 -3.01
CA GLU A 63 -16.80 18.26 -3.47
C GLU A 63 -16.30 16.97 -2.79
N LEU A 64 -15.16 17.00 -2.10
CA LEU A 64 -14.59 15.82 -1.44
C LEU A 64 -15.37 15.42 -0.18
N PRO A 65 -15.54 14.11 0.08
CA PRO A 65 -16.03 13.65 1.37
C PRO A 65 -15.16 14.16 2.52
N HIS A 66 -15.78 14.63 3.61
CA HIS A 66 -15.10 15.27 4.73
C HIS A 66 -13.87 14.49 5.26
N HIS A 67 -13.98 13.16 5.37
CA HIS A 67 -12.89 12.32 5.86
C HIS A 67 -11.72 12.21 4.88
N VAL A 68 -11.98 12.28 3.57
CA VAL A 68 -10.93 12.32 2.54
C VAL A 68 -10.29 13.69 2.49
N ASN A 69 -11.11 14.75 2.58
CA ASN A 69 -10.63 16.12 2.49
C ASN A 69 -9.58 16.44 3.56
N VAL A 70 -9.75 15.94 4.79
CA VAL A 70 -8.76 16.10 5.88
C VAL A 70 -7.37 15.60 5.48
N VAL A 71 -7.30 14.46 4.81
CA VAL A 71 -6.05 13.83 4.36
C VAL A 71 -5.49 14.55 3.14
N VAL A 72 -6.35 14.83 2.15
CA VAL A 72 -5.98 15.55 0.93
C VAL A 72 -5.39 16.91 1.27
N GLU A 73 -6.06 17.72 2.09
CA GLU A 73 -5.58 19.03 2.53
C GLU A 73 -4.22 18.95 3.24
N ALA A 74 -3.99 17.92 4.06
CA ALA A 74 -2.70 17.73 4.73
C ALA A 74 -1.59 17.42 3.72
N CYS A 75 -1.88 16.59 2.70
CA CYS A 75 -0.94 16.23 1.65
C CYS A 75 -0.62 17.39 0.70
N ILE A 76 -1.61 18.22 0.36
CA ILE A 76 -1.44 19.25 -0.67
C ILE A 76 -0.96 20.60 -0.14
N GLN A 77 -0.70 20.77 1.17
CA GLN A 77 -0.23 22.03 1.78
C GLN A 77 0.81 22.75 0.91
N LYS A 78 0.67 24.07 0.75
CA LYS A 78 1.56 24.88 -0.10
C LYS A 78 2.99 24.79 0.40
N GLU A 79 3.19 25.01 1.69
CA GLU A 79 4.50 24.86 2.32
C GLU A 79 4.86 23.37 2.41
N TRP A 80 5.88 22.97 1.65
CA TRP A 80 6.28 21.57 1.50
C TRP A 80 6.69 20.90 2.82
N ASN A 81 7.18 21.67 3.80
CA ASN A 81 7.61 21.18 5.11
C ASN A 81 6.44 20.97 6.10
N ARG A 82 5.22 21.38 5.74
CA ARG A 82 3.99 21.13 6.53
C ARG A 82 3.25 19.86 6.11
N ARG A 83 3.68 19.24 5.01
CA ARG A 83 3.10 17.98 4.52
C ARG A 83 3.56 16.81 5.39
N PRO A 84 2.71 15.78 5.61
CA PRO A 84 3.08 14.59 6.38
C PRO A 84 4.09 13.72 5.63
N SER A 85 4.94 12.98 6.34
CA SER A 85 5.75 11.94 5.69
C SER A 85 4.88 10.77 5.22
N ALA A 86 5.39 9.95 4.28
CA ALA A 86 4.71 8.72 3.84
C ALA A 86 4.40 7.78 5.01
N LYS A 87 5.33 7.69 5.99
CA LYS A 87 5.12 6.92 7.22
C LYS A 87 3.93 7.45 8.02
N CYS A 88 3.90 8.77 8.25
CA CYS A 88 2.82 9.42 8.99
C CYS A 88 1.46 9.27 8.27
N LEU A 89 1.47 9.35 6.94
CA LEU A 89 0.29 9.14 6.11
C LEU A 89 -0.24 7.70 6.23
N LEU A 90 0.63 6.68 6.15
CA LEU A 90 0.26 5.27 6.36
C LEU A 90 -0.18 4.95 7.80
N GLU A 91 0.19 5.79 8.77
CA GLU A 91 -0.23 5.71 10.15
C GLU A 91 -1.55 6.44 10.43
N SER A 92 -2.07 7.17 9.45
CA SER A 92 -3.35 7.86 9.59
C SER A 92 -4.51 6.88 9.75
N PRO A 93 -5.58 7.28 10.45
CA PRO A 93 -6.82 6.50 10.50
C PRO A 93 -7.51 6.28 9.15
N TYR A 94 -7.06 6.96 8.09
CA TYR A 94 -7.63 6.86 6.74
C TYR A 94 -7.30 5.53 6.08
N PHE A 95 -6.07 5.05 6.27
CA PHE A 95 -5.66 3.76 5.72
C PHE A 95 -5.97 2.64 6.71
N PRO A 96 -6.61 1.54 6.25
CA PRO A 96 -6.73 0.34 7.05
C PRO A 96 -5.36 -0.16 7.52
N LYS A 97 -5.29 -0.73 8.73
CA LYS A 97 -4.04 -1.31 9.27
C LYS A 97 -3.42 -2.35 8.33
N SER A 98 -4.26 -3.06 7.57
CA SER A 98 -3.83 -4.03 6.56
C SER A 98 -2.96 -3.41 5.46
N VAL A 99 -3.26 -2.17 5.03
CA VAL A 99 -2.46 -1.43 4.03
C VAL A 99 -1.06 -1.13 4.56
N LYS A 100 -0.95 -0.65 5.81
CA LYS A 100 0.35 -0.40 6.43
C LYS A 100 1.15 -1.69 6.55
N SER A 101 0.52 -2.77 7.02
CA SER A 101 1.18 -4.07 7.19
C SER A 101 1.64 -4.68 5.87
N SER A 102 0.81 -4.63 4.82
CA SER A 102 1.17 -5.12 3.49
C SER A 102 2.29 -4.28 2.87
N TYR A 103 2.23 -2.94 3.00
CA TYR A 103 3.30 -2.06 2.55
C TYR A 103 4.64 -2.38 3.22
N LEU A 104 4.66 -2.52 4.55
CA LEU A 104 5.91 -2.82 5.28
C LEU A 104 6.50 -4.18 4.88
N PHE A 105 5.65 -5.18 4.67
CA PHE A 105 6.06 -6.48 4.16
C PHE A 105 6.62 -6.38 2.74
N LEU A 106 5.88 -5.75 1.83
CA LEU A 106 6.25 -5.64 0.41
C LEU A 106 7.47 -4.74 0.17
N ALA A 107 7.61 -3.66 0.94
CA ALA A 107 8.77 -2.77 0.85
C ALA A 107 10.06 -3.53 1.16
N SER A 108 10.09 -4.31 2.25
CA SER A 108 11.25 -5.15 2.58
C SER A 108 11.44 -6.28 1.57
N PHE A 109 10.36 -6.92 1.13
CA PHE A 109 10.40 -7.97 0.12
C PHE A 109 11.02 -7.49 -1.21
N HIS A 110 10.61 -6.32 -1.71
CA HIS A 110 11.11 -5.79 -2.98
C HIS A 110 12.55 -5.27 -2.94
N LEU A 111 13.08 -4.97 -1.75
CA LEU A 111 14.49 -4.61 -1.58
C LEU A 111 15.44 -5.81 -1.73
N LEU A 112 14.93 -7.04 -1.60
CA LEU A 112 15.73 -8.24 -1.79
C LEU A 112 15.99 -8.45 -3.29
N ALA A 113 17.25 -8.67 -3.66
CA ALA A 113 17.66 -8.76 -5.06
C ALA A 113 17.31 -10.12 -5.71
N LYS A 114 17.43 -11.21 -4.95
CA LYS A 114 17.24 -12.58 -5.43
C LYS A 114 15.87 -13.13 -5.09
N ASP A 115 15.31 -13.92 -6.01
CA ASP A 115 14.02 -14.58 -5.85
C ASP A 115 14.05 -15.62 -4.71
N GLU A 116 15.14 -16.36 -4.56
CA GLU A 116 15.37 -17.26 -3.41
C GLU A 116 15.24 -16.50 -2.07
N SER A 117 15.91 -15.36 -1.94
CA SER A 117 15.86 -14.54 -0.72
C SER A 117 14.47 -13.99 -0.45
N ARG A 118 13.75 -13.60 -1.51
CA ARG A 118 12.35 -13.14 -1.43
C ARG A 118 11.42 -14.26 -0.97
N LEU A 119 11.59 -15.47 -1.52
CA LEU A 119 10.82 -16.65 -1.15
C LEU A 119 11.08 -17.03 0.31
N GLN A 120 12.34 -17.09 0.72
CA GLN A 120 12.74 -17.34 2.11
C GLN A 120 12.14 -16.30 3.08
N TYR A 121 12.23 -15.01 2.73
CA TYR A 121 11.65 -13.92 3.50
C TYR A 121 10.14 -14.11 3.65
N ALA A 122 9.44 -14.30 2.52
CA ALA A 122 7.99 -14.42 2.51
C ALA A 122 7.52 -15.62 3.32
N ALA A 123 8.12 -16.79 3.12
CA ALA A 123 7.81 -18.01 3.87
C ALA A 123 8.08 -17.85 5.37
N THR A 124 9.22 -17.25 5.74
CA THR A 124 9.59 -17.03 7.15
C THR A 124 8.59 -16.12 7.86
N PHE A 125 8.21 -15.00 7.24
CA PHE A 125 7.25 -14.07 7.84
C PHE A 125 5.83 -14.61 7.81
N ALA A 126 5.43 -15.32 6.76
CA ALA A 126 4.15 -16.02 6.69
C ALA A 126 4.02 -17.04 7.82
N LYS A 127 5.04 -17.88 8.04
CA LYS A 127 5.11 -18.85 9.16
C LYS A 127 5.02 -18.19 10.53
N ARG A 128 5.53 -16.96 10.69
CA ARG A 128 5.40 -16.15 11.92
C ARG A 128 4.04 -15.45 12.06
N GLY A 129 3.12 -15.70 11.13
CA GLY A 129 1.75 -15.19 11.12
C GLY A 129 1.61 -13.79 10.54
N ALA A 130 2.56 -13.31 9.73
CA ALA A 130 2.46 -11.97 9.14
C ALA A 130 1.20 -11.82 8.26
N LEU A 131 0.93 -12.79 7.38
CA LEU A 131 -0.25 -12.82 6.50
C LEU A 131 -1.56 -12.84 7.32
N ARG A 132 -1.58 -13.60 8.42
CA ARG A 132 -2.73 -13.65 9.31
C ARG A 132 -2.98 -12.32 10.02
N ARG A 133 -1.91 -11.67 10.51
CA ARG A 133 -2.02 -10.39 11.24
C ARG A 133 -2.44 -9.23 10.34
N MET A 134 -2.07 -9.23 9.06
CA MET A 134 -2.51 -8.22 8.09
C MET A 134 -3.97 -8.42 7.65
N GLY A 135 -4.55 -9.60 7.88
CA GLY A 135 -5.91 -9.95 7.45
C GLY A 135 -6.01 -10.28 5.96
N ALA A 136 -7.19 -10.76 5.53
CA ALA A 136 -7.42 -11.28 4.18
C ALA A 136 -7.02 -10.26 3.09
N PHE A 137 -7.51 -9.02 3.20
CA PHE A 137 -7.15 -7.94 2.27
C PHE A 137 -5.64 -7.71 2.19
N GLY A 138 -4.94 -7.65 3.34
CA GLY A 138 -3.50 -7.44 3.34
C GLY A 138 -2.75 -8.60 2.68
N ALA A 139 -3.15 -9.85 2.99
CA ALA A 139 -2.56 -11.04 2.41
C ALA A 139 -2.81 -11.10 0.89
N GLU A 140 -4.01 -10.72 0.45
CA GLU A 140 -4.37 -10.64 -0.96
C GLU A 140 -3.50 -9.63 -1.72
N MET A 141 -3.19 -8.48 -1.13
CA MET A 141 -2.26 -7.51 -1.72
C MET A 141 -0.84 -8.06 -1.87
N CYS A 142 -0.41 -8.99 -1.02
CA CYS A 142 0.92 -9.60 -1.09
C CYS A 142 1.01 -10.77 -2.08
N ALA A 143 -0.10 -11.48 -2.31
CA ALA A 143 -0.14 -12.71 -3.08
C ALA A 143 0.40 -12.58 -4.53
N PRO A 144 0.08 -11.54 -5.32
CA PRO A 144 0.59 -11.39 -6.69
C PRO A 144 2.12 -11.33 -6.80
N TYR A 145 2.80 -10.89 -5.75
CA TYR A 145 4.26 -10.78 -5.72
C TYR A 145 4.94 -12.05 -5.20
N CYS A 146 4.28 -12.74 -4.28
CA CYS A 146 4.81 -13.95 -3.64
C CYS A 146 4.59 -15.22 -4.49
N LEU A 147 3.40 -15.37 -5.07
CA LEU A 147 2.99 -16.59 -5.77
C LEU A 147 3.80 -16.92 -7.04
N PRO A 148 4.32 -15.95 -7.83
CA PRO A 148 5.21 -16.27 -8.94
C PRO A 148 6.51 -16.98 -8.49
N LEU A 149 7.01 -16.69 -7.29
CA LEU A 149 8.24 -17.30 -6.77
C LEU A 149 8.05 -18.77 -6.41
N VAL A 150 6.84 -19.14 -5.97
CA VAL A 150 6.48 -20.51 -5.61
C VAL A 150 6.56 -21.43 -6.83
N VAL A 151 6.24 -20.93 -8.02
CA VAL A 151 6.21 -21.75 -9.25
C VAL A 151 7.60 -22.06 -9.80
N ASN A 152 8.61 -21.26 -9.43
CA ASN A 152 9.97 -21.37 -9.97
C ASN A 152 10.95 -22.05 -9.00
N SER A 153 10.46 -22.76 -7.98
CA SER A 153 11.32 -23.43 -6.99
C SER A 153 12.20 -24.50 -7.66
N SER A 154 13.51 -24.38 -7.47
CA SER A 154 14.55 -25.17 -8.15
C SER A 154 15.37 -26.07 -7.22
N SER A 155 15.16 -25.95 -5.90
CA SER A 155 15.82 -26.77 -4.88
C SER A 155 14.84 -27.23 -3.81
N ASP A 156 15.21 -28.27 -3.05
CA ASP A 156 14.41 -28.78 -1.93
C ASP A 156 14.13 -27.69 -0.87
N ALA A 157 15.11 -26.81 -0.61
CA ALA A 157 14.94 -25.70 0.32
C ALA A 157 13.89 -24.69 -0.18
N GLU A 158 13.91 -24.36 -1.47
CA GLU A 158 12.90 -23.49 -2.08
C GLU A 158 11.52 -24.15 -2.10
N ALA A 159 11.45 -25.46 -2.37
CA ALA A 159 10.20 -26.21 -2.35
C ALA A 159 9.54 -26.19 -0.95
N GLU A 160 10.31 -26.36 0.12
CA GLU A 160 9.83 -26.24 1.50
C GLU A 160 9.28 -24.84 1.81
N TRP A 161 9.99 -23.78 1.39
CA TRP A 161 9.50 -22.41 1.57
C TRP A 161 8.25 -22.12 0.74
N ALA A 162 8.19 -22.61 -0.49
CA ALA A 162 7.04 -22.52 -1.37
C ALA A 162 5.81 -23.22 -0.75
N TYR A 163 5.99 -24.42 -0.20
CA TYR A 163 4.94 -25.16 0.50
C TYR A 163 4.42 -24.41 1.72
N VAL A 164 5.31 -23.88 2.57
CA VAL A 164 4.94 -23.06 3.72
C VAL A 164 4.11 -21.84 3.28
N LEU A 165 4.55 -21.15 2.24
CA LEU A 165 3.91 -19.93 1.77
C LEU A 165 2.52 -20.20 1.17
N LEU A 166 2.38 -21.24 0.34
CA LEU A 166 1.08 -21.69 -0.18
C LEU A 166 0.11 -22.05 0.95
N THR A 167 0.58 -22.82 1.92
CA THR A 167 -0.21 -23.24 3.07
C THR A 167 -0.72 -22.05 3.87
N GLU A 168 0.12 -21.04 4.10
CA GLU A 168 -0.30 -19.84 4.83
C GLU A 168 -1.24 -18.95 4.03
N PHE A 169 -1.08 -18.84 2.70
CA PHE A 169 -2.07 -18.15 1.86
C PHE A 169 -3.44 -18.82 1.89
N LEU A 170 -3.50 -20.15 1.79
CA LEU A 170 -4.78 -20.88 1.87
C LEU A 170 -5.50 -20.67 3.21
N LYS A 171 -4.77 -20.45 4.30
CA LYS A 171 -5.35 -20.16 5.62
C LYS A 171 -5.82 -18.72 5.80
N CYS A 172 -5.25 -17.77 5.04
CA CYS A 172 -5.46 -16.34 5.28
C CYS A 172 -6.34 -15.66 4.23
N LEU A 173 -6.44 -16.21 3.03
CA LEU A 173 -7.24 -15.67 1.94
C LEU A 173 -8.69 -16.16 2.01
N GLU A 174 -9.61 -15.33 1.52
CA GLU A 174 -11.00 -15.74 1.30
C GLU A 174 -11.10 -16.70 0.11
N SER A 175 -12.16 -17.51 0.07
CA SER A 175 -12.32 -18.56 -0.94
C SER A 175 -12.25 -18.04 -2.38
N GLU A 176 -12.85 -16.88 -2.65
CA GLU A 176 -12.79 -16.24 -3.97
C GLU A 176 -11.34 -15.85 -4.35
N ALA A 177 -10.60 -15.26 -3.42
CA ALA A 177 -9.21 -14.89 -3.62
C ALA A 177 -8.30 -16.11 -3.79
N VAL A 178 -8.56 -17.22 -3.07
CA VAL A 178 -7.83 -18.49 -3.26
C VAL A 178 -8.01 -19.02 -4.68
N ILE A 179 -9.26 -19.07 -5.16
CA ILE A 179 -9.57 -19.55 -6.53
C ILE A 179 -8.90 -18.66 -7.56
N ARG A 180 -8.95 -17.33 -7.38
CA ARG A 180 -8.40 -16.37 -8.34
C ARG A 180 -6.88 -16.33 -8.37
N LEU A 181 -6.22 -16.44 -7.21
CA LEU A 181 -4.79 -16.18 -7.07
C LEU A 181 -3.96 -17.46 -6.88
N VAL A 182 -4.37 -18.34 -5.97
CA VAL A 182 -3.56 -19.50 -5.54
C VAL A 182 -3.72 -20.68 -6.49
N VAL A 183 -4.94 -21.02 -6.88
CA VAL A 183 -5.22 -22.17 -7.76
C VAL A 183 -4.41 -22.12 -9.07
N PRO A 184 -4.29 -20.97 -9.77
CA PRO A 184 -3.46 -20.89 -10.98
C PRO A 184 -1.97 -21.18 -10.75
N SER A 185 -1.44 -20.91 -9.55
CA SER A 185 -0.05 -21.26 -9.21
C SER A 185 0.10 -22.75 -8.96
N VAL A 186 -0.83 -23.37 -8.23
CA VAL A 186 -0.84 -24.82 -8.01
C VAL A 186 -0.97 -25.59 -9.32
N GLN A 187 -1.87 -25.15 -10.21
CA GLN A 187 -2.03 -25.75 -11.53
C GLN A 187 -0.73 -25.71 -12.35
N ARG A 188 -0.02 -24.57 -12.35
CA ARG A 188 1.27 -24.44 -13.05
C ARG A 188 2.34 -25.39 -12.49
N ILE A 189 2.41 -25.55 -11.17
CA ILE A 189 3.34 -26.50 -10.54
C ILE A 189 3.05 -27.94 -11.01
N LEU A 190 1.77 -28.33 -11.00
CA LEU A 190 1.35 -29.67 -11.42
C LEU A 190 1.59 -29.89 -12.93
N GLN A 191 1.41 -28.86 -13.75
CA GLN A 191 1.62 -28.94 -15.20
C GLN A 191 3.10 -28.92 -15.59
N ALA A 192 3.97 -28.27 -14.83
CA ALA A 192 5.42 -28.27 -15.06
C ALA A 192 6.07 -29.64 -14.84
N SER A 193 5.34 -30.59 -14.25
CA SER A 193 5.78 -31.96 -13.97
C SER A 193 5.47 -32.94 -15.12
N TYR A 194 5.01 -32.45 -16.28
CA TYR A 194 4.67 -33.23 -17.48
C TYR A 194 5.39 -32.72 -18.73
#